data_AF-A0A1F3BQ32-F1
#
_entry.id   AF-A0A1F3BQ32-F1
#
_cell.length_a   1.000
_cell.length_b   1.000
_cell.length_c   1.000
_cell.angle_alpha   90.00
_cell.angle_beta   90.00
_cell.angle_gamma   90.00
#
_symmetry.space_group_name_H-M   'P 1'
#
loop_
_entity.id
_entity.type
_entity.pdbx_description
1 polymer ?
#
loop_
_entity_poly.entity_id
_entity_poly.type
_entity_poly.pdbx_seq_one_letter_code
_entity_poly.pdbx_strand_id
1 'polypeptide(L)' 'MGKTNTWLDAARMAYREALESARASPTAEAWGKLLAAGKALSSAEEPKSRGGRRSRRAAMPTSRDLEEDASRESPELE' A
#
# COMPACT_ATOMS: atom_id res chain seq x y z
N MET A 1 -4.35 -26.58 4.19
CA MET A 1 -4.29 -25.41 3.29
C MET A 1 -5.50 -24.45 3.40
N GLY A 2 -6.47 -24.63 4.31
CA GLY A 2 -7.72 -23.82 4.29
C GLY A 2 -7.76 -22.54 5.13
N LYS A 3 -6.83 -22.31 6.06
CA LYS A 3 -6.93 -21.22 7.08
C LYS A 3 -6.29 -19.90 6.65
N THR A 4 -5.31 -19.96 5.76
CA THR A 4 -4.63 -18.77 5.21
C THR A 4 -5.50 -18.08 4.18
N ASN A 5 -6.24 -18.85 3.38
CA ASN A 5 -7.15 -18.32 2.37
C ASN A 5 -8.31 -17.55 3.02
N THR A 6 -8.89 -18.06 4.11
CA THR A 6 -9.98 -17.36 4.82
C THR A 6 -9.56 -16.02 5.40
N TRP A 7 -8.31 -15.90 5.88
CA TRP A 7 -7.79 -14.64 6.39
C TRP A 7 -7.47 -13.64 5.27
N LEU A 8 -6.91 -14.14 4.16
CA LEU A 8 -6.66 -13.33 2.97
C LEU A 8 -7.96 -12.80 2.37
N ASP A 9 -8.99 -13.65 2.26
CA ASP A 9 -10.29 -13.26 1.72
C ASP A 9 -10.99 -12.23 2.61
N ALA A 10 -10.91 -12.38 3.94
CA ALA A 10 -11.40 -11.38 4.89
C ALA A 10 -10.67 -10.03 4.73
N ALA A 11 -9.36 -10.04 4.55
CA ALA A 11 -8.57 -8.83 4.35
C ALA A 11 -8.91 -8.13 3.01
N ARG A 12 -9.16 -8.91 1.94
CA ARG A 12 -9.61 -8.38 0.64
C ARG A 12 -10.97 -7.71 0.73
N MET A 13 -11.92 -8.32 1.43
CA MET A 13 -13.25 -7.73 1.63
C MET A 13 -13.14 -6.42 2.42
N ALA A 14 -12.40 -6.41 3.53
CA ALA A 14 -12.19 -5.21 4.34
C ALA A 14 -11.55 -4.06 3.55
N TYR A 15 -10.58 -4.36 2.67
CA TYR A 15 -9.96 -3.35 1.81
C TYR A 15 -10.95 -2.76 0.80
N ARG A 16 -11.80 -3.59 0.19
CA ARG A 16 -12.81 -3.13 -0.78
C ARG A 16 -13.87 -2.25 -0.12
N GLU A 17 -14.37 -2.65 1.04
CA GLU A 17 -15.33 -1.85 1.82
C GLU A 17 -14.73 -0.50 2.23
N ALA A 18 -13.48 -0.49 2.70
CA ALA A 18 -12.80 0.74 3.06
C ALA A 18 -12.56 1.65 1.84
N LEU A 19 -12.25 1.06 0.68
CA LEU A 19 -12.06 1.81 -0.58
C LEU A 19 -13.37 2.42 -1.06
N GLU A 20 -14.47 1.68 -0.98
CA GLU A 20 -15.80 2.16 -1.33
C GLU A 20 -16.25 3.27 -0.38
N SER A 21 -16.03 3.11 0.94
CA SER A 21 -16.30 4.15 1.93
C SER A 21 -15.47 5.42 1.67
N ALA A 22 -14.18 5.29 1.33
CA ALA A 22 -13.32 6.44 1.04
C ALA A 22 -13.70 7.14 -0.27
N ARG A 23 -14.20 6.39 -1.25
CA ARG A 23 -14.75 6.94 -2.50
C ARG A 23 -16.08 7.66 -2.29
N ALA A 24 -16.98 7.07 -1.49
CA ALA A 24 -18.28 7.66 -1.18
C ALA A 24 -18.15 8.89 -0.27
N SER A 25 -17.23 8.84 0.69
CA SER A 25 -16.97 9.93 1.64
C SER A 25 -15.46 10.05 1.90
N PRO A 26 -14.76 10.91 1.13
CA PRO A 26 -13.30 11.05 1.21
C PRO A 26 -12.89 11.86 2.44
N THR A 27 -13.09 11.28 3.62
CA THR A 27 -12.70 11.83 4.92
C THR A 27 -11.35 11.27 5.37
N ALA A 28 -10.64 12.01 6.23
CA ALA A 28 -9.37 11.54 6.80
C ALA A 28 -9.50 10.18 7.51
N GLU A 29 -10.63 9.95 8.19
CA GLU A 29 -10.92 8.66 8.82
C GLU A 29 -11.12 7.53 7.82
N ALA A 30 -11.82 7.78 6.70
CA ALA A 30 -12.01 6.78 5.65
C ALA A 30 -10.69 6.41 4.96
N TRP A 31 -9.83 7.40 4.67
CA TRP A 31 -8.47 7.16 4.18
C TRP A 31 -7.62 6.39 5.20
N GLY A 32 -7.76 6.70 6.50
CA GLY A 32 -7.10 5.97 7.57
C GLY A 32 -7.50 4.49 7.62
N LYS A 33 -8.80 4.21 7.50
CA LYS A 33 -9.34 2.83 7.43
C LYS A 33 -8.83 2.09 6.18
N LEU A 34 -8.80 2.76 5.03
CA LEU A 34 -8.26 2.19 3.78
C LEU A 34 -6.79 1.79 3.92
N LEU A 35 -5.96 2.68 4.48
CA LEU A 35 -4.53 2.42 4.70
C LEU A 35 -4.31 1.26 5.70
N ALA A 36 -5.12 1.20 6.76
CA ALA A 36 -5.06 0.09 7.73
C ALA A 36 -5.44 -1.24 7.07
N ALA A 37 -6.51 -1.26 6.27
CA ALA A 37 -6.94 -2.44 5.53
C ALA A 37 -5.91 -2.89 4.49
N GLY A 38 -5.27 -1.95 3.78
CA GLY A 38 -4.19 -2.25 2.84
C GLY A 38 -2.97 -2.91 3.50
N LYS A 39 -2.60 -2.47 4.72
CA LYS A 39 -1.53 -3.12 5.51
C LYS A 39 -1.89 -4.54 5.92
N ALA A 40 -3.14 -4.77 6.33
CA ALA A 40 -3.63 -6.10 6.69
C ALA A 40 -3.65 -7.03 5.48
N LEU A 41 -4.08 -6.53 4.31
CA LEU A 41 -4.07 -7.27 3.05
C LEU A 41 -2.65 -7.66 2.63
N SER A 42 -1.71 -6.71 2.62
CA SER A 42 -0.30 -6.98 2.30
C SER A 42 0.33 -7.98 3.26
N SER A 43 0.02 -7.89 4.56
CA SER A 43 0.49 -8.86 5.56
C SER A 43 -0.09 -10.26 5.35
N ALA A 44 -1.30 -10.34 4.77
CA ALA A 44 -1.97 -11.60 4.45
C ALA A 44 -1.51 -12.23 3.14
N GLU A 45 -1.13 -11.40 2.17
CA GLU A 45 -0.60 -11.85 0.88
C GLU A 45 0.84 -12.33 0.97
N GLU A 46 1.64 -11.86 1.94
CA GLU A 46 3.04 -12.26 2.12
C GLU A 46 3.12 -13.55 2.97
N PRO A 47 3.10 -14.76 2.37
CA PRO A 47 3.06 -16.00 3.12
C PRO A 47 4.50 -16.35 3.45
N LYS A 48 5.04 -15.73 4.49
CA LYS A 48 6.23 -16.19 5.23
C LYS A 48 7.40 -16.67 4.33
N SER A 49 7.77 -15.90 3.32
CA SER A 49 9.10 -16.00 2.68
C SER A 49 10.07 -14.97 3.27
N ARG A 50 10.00 -14.76 4.59
CA ARG A 50 10.99 -14.00 5.36
C ARG A 50 11.90 -14.94 6.13
N GLY A 51 12.47 -15.89 5.41
CA GLY A 51 13.73 -16.50 5.81
C GLY A 51 14.83 -15.46 5.67
N GLY A 52 15.25 -14.86 6.79
CA GLY A 52 16.55 -14.21 6.90
C GLY A 52 16.56 -12.68 6.79
N ARG A 53 16.74 -12.05 7.95
CA ARG A 53 17.59 -10.86 8.17
C ARG A 53 17.53 -9.79 7.08
N ARG A 54 16.62 -8.82 7.26
CA ARG A 54 16.86 -7.37 7.06
C ARG A 54 15.57 -6.63 7.42
N SER A 55 15.33 -6.45 8.72
CA SER A 55 15.33 -5.09 9.27
C SER A 55 16.22 -4.14 8.44
N ARG A 56 15.58 -3.34 7.58
CA ARG A 56 15.83 -1.90 7.40
C ARG A 56 14.98 -1.36 6.25
N ARG A 57 14.11 -0.41 6.61
CA ARG A 57 13.44 0.60 5.78
C ARG A 57 12.15 0.15 5.09
N ALA A 58 11.06 0.57 5.72
CA ALA A 58 9.83 0.93 5.04
C ALA A 58 10.17 1.83 3.84
N ALA A 59 10.03 1.29 2.63
CA ALA A 59 9.86 2.10 1.44
C ALA A 59 8.41 2.58 1.42
N MET A 60 8.11 3.60 2.24
CA MET A 60 7.05 4.51 1.85
C MET A 60 7.69 5.41 0.79
N PRO A 61 7.23 5.41 -0.47
CA PRO A 61 7.66 6.42 -1.42
C PRO A 61 7.23 7.76 -0.81
N THR A 62 8.22 8.52 -0.32
CA THR A 62 7.98 9.90 0.10
C THR A 62 7.85 10.71 -1.17
N SER A 63 7.00 11.74 -1.17
CA SER A 63 6.77 12.66 -2.30
C SER A 63 8.02 13.31 -2.89
N ARG A 64 9.20 13.07 -2.32
CA ARG A 64 10.51 13.56 -2.75
C ARG A 64 11.10 12.81 -3.95
N ASP A 65 10.72 11.56 -4.20
CA ASP A 65 11.19 10.81 -5.38
C ASP A 65 10.50 11.27 -6.70
N LEU A 66 9.34 11.94 -6.61
CA LEU A 66 8.60 12.37 -7.80
C LEU A 66 9.06 13.72 -8.38
N GLU A 67 9.79 14.55 -7.63
CA GLU A 67 10.32 15.84 -8.15
C GLU A 67 11.68 15.69 -8.84
N GLU A 68 12.42 14.61 -8.57
CA GLU A 68 13.77 14.42 -9.12
C GLU A 68 13.76 13.94 -10.59
N ASP A 69 12.69 13.25 -11.01
CA ASP A 69 12.50 12.82 -12.41
C ASP A 69 11.96 13.96 -13.31
N ALA A 70 11.17 14.88 -12.76
CA ALA A 70 10.61 16.02 -13.51
C ALA A 70 11.65 17.09 -13.89
N SER A 71 12.83 17.07 -13.26
CA SER A 71 13.89 18.06 -13.50
C SER A 71 14.94 17.60 -14.52
N ARG A 72 14.84 16.38 -15.07
CA ARG A 72 15.84 15.82 -15.99
C ARG A 72 15.46 15.87 -17.47
N GLU A 73 14.36 16.54 -17.82
CA GLU A 73 13.95 16.73 -19.21
C GLU A 73 13.98 18.22 -19.59
N SER A 74 15.18 18.79 -19.63
CA SER A 74 15.47 20.00 -20.39
C SER A 74 16.88 19.89 -20.99
N PRO A 75 17.07 19.23 -22.15
CA PRO A 75 18.15 19.63 -23.04
C PRO A 75 17.73 20.96 -23.69
N GLU A 76 18.47 22.01 -23.34
CA GLU A 76 18.40 23.32 -23.95
C GLU A 76 18.46 23.22 -25.49
N LEU A 77 17.64 24.07 -26.10
CA LEU A 77 17.74 24.51 -27.48
C LEU A 77 19.11 25.17 -27.71
N GLU A 78 19.87 24.67 -28.67
CA GLU A 78 20.83 25.47 -29.45
C GLU A 78 20.64 25.18 -30.95
#